data_AF-A0A0F9FBW2-F1
#
_entry.id   AF-A0A0F9FBW2-F1
#
_cell.length_a   1.000
_cell.length_b   1.000
_cell.length_c   1.000
_cell.angle_alpha   90.00
_cell.angle_beta   90.00
_cell.angle_gamma   90.00
#
_symmetry.space_group_name_H-M   'P 1'
#
loop_
_entity.id
_entity.type
_entity.pdbx_description
1 polymer ?
#
loop_
_entity_poly.entity_id
_entity_poly.type
_entity_poly.pdbx_seq_one_letter_code
_entity_poly.pdbx_strand_id
1 'polypeptide(L)'
;DPLESIVKNTYTYLNLAERKAVGQALVRQAERSEGAAQWIEEIPAPQRATKFQLGEIQRDLREAGVHLSEAELETTAMVFRPSTFAPGKEGILTILDKGKVRFFQVQPDLYRALKGLDQESSGLVIRLLSMPARALRLGATALGPEFIIRNPIRDAGTAFMQSRHGFIPGVDTFRGLFHALNRGELYWEWKRSGGEHAALISLDRTTLQQGMTDLLRSRLGWTVHHPIEALRIISSTSEAMTRLGEFRRARKAGETLRAAGFASREVSLDFARMGAEARSINSIVAFWNAAVEGTDKFARVHRENPKGTVVKGVVGLTLPSLLLYAINRNDPVYQELPWWRKYFLWNIPTRGTPLEKLTPFISIPKPFLWGVVYSEIPERVMEWIDKKDPSAFDDLLLSLITATLPSMVPTAVIPIAEMWANRSVFTGRRLEPRYMERVHPQYRAYPHTSEFSKKMAQAIWKISIGTALQKINLEVSPIKLDQAIFSTTGGLGRALVKVPDPLLREKGAPEPPSRTLADIPVLRAFATRWPTGQAQSIQKFYDRLEELETKVSSFRYEGKYPGRATGAPDLTPQEDAELKRLRKANKRMRRLNQA
;
A
#
# COMPACT_ATOMS: atom_id res chain seq x y z
N ASP A 1 18.01 11.44 -24.38
CA ASP A 1 19.05 11.53 -23.35
C ASP A 1 19.92 10.25 -23.40
N PRO A 2 21.20 10.33 -23.78
CA PRO A 2 22.12 9.20 -23.84
C PRO A 2 22.31 8.47 -22.50
N LEU A 3 22.27 9.18 -21.36
CA LEU A 3 22.38 8.56 -20.03
C LEU A 3 21.15 7.71 -19.74
N GLU A 4 19.96 8.18 -20.12
CA GLU A 4 18.72 7.41 -19.97
C GLU A 4 18.76 6.10 -20.77
N SER A 5 19.33 6.13 -21.99
CA SER A 5 19.50 4.95 -22.84
C SER A 5 20.54 3.98 -22.27
N ILE A 6 21.68 4.46 -21.77
CA ILE A 6 22.70 3.61 -21.12
C ILE A 6 22.07 2.90 -19.92
N VAL A 7 21.38 3.63 -19.03
CA VAL A 7 20.76 3.00 -17.86
C VAL A 7 19.69 1.97 -18.26
N LYS A 8 18.85 2.27 -19.26
CA LYS A 8 17.88 1.31 -19.78
C LYS A 8 18.56 0.04 -20.30
N ASN A 9 19.62 0.18 -21.10
CA ASN A 9 20.33 -0.96 -21.67
C ASN A 9 21.03 -1.78 -20.59
N THR A 10 21.72 -1.14 -19.65
CA THR A 10 22.36 -1.84 -18.52
C THR A 10 21.35 -2.62 -17.70
N TYR A 11 20.19 -2.02 -17.39
CA TYR A 11 19.11 -2.70 -16.69
C TYR A 11 18.59 -3.91 -17.47
N THR A 12 18.37 -3.76 -18.78
CA THR A 12 17.93 -4.86 -19.66
C THR A 12 18.94 -6.01 -19.63
N TYR A 13 20.24 -5.73 -19.80
CA TYR A 13 21.28 -6.76 -19.77
C TYR A 13 21.41 -7.43 -18.41
N LEU A 14 21.34 -6.66 -17.31
CA LEU A 14 21.38 -7.21 -15.96
C LEU A 14 20.17 -8.11 -15.69
N ASN A 15 18.96 -7.68 -16.08
CA ASN A 15 17.75 -8.49 -15.94
C ASN A 15 17.86 -9.79 -16.76
N LEU A 16 18.33 -9.72 -18.01
CA LEU A 16 18.58 -10.91 -18.83
C LEU A 16 19.61 -11.85 -18.20
N ALA A 17 20.69 -11.31 -17.61
CA ALA A 17 21.70 -12.09 -16.93
C ALA A 17 21.18 -12.78 -15.67
N GLU A 18 20.42 -12.07 -14.82
CA GLU A 18 19.80 -12.64 -13.62
C GLU A 18 18.75 -13.71 -13.97
N ARG A 19 17.91 -13.47 -14.98
CA ARG A 19 16.96 -14.47 -15.48
C ARG A 19 17.67 -15.74 -15.96
N LYS A 20 18.77 -15.58 -16.70
CA LYS A 20 19.62 -16.70 -17.11
C LYS A 20 20.19 -17.43 -15.90
N ALA A 21 20.68 -16.71 -14.88
CA ALA A 21 21.22 -17.30 -13.67
C ALA A 21 20.17 -18.12 -12.90
N VAL A 22 18.92 -17.64 -12.84
CA VAL A 22 17.78 -18.39 -12.26
C VAL A 22 17.52 -19.66 -13.06
N GLY A 23 17.43 -19.59 -14.39
CA GLY A 23 17.25 -20.76 -15.25
C GLY A 23 18.35 -21.80 -15.05
N GLN A 24 19.61 -21.38 -15.04
CA GLN A 24 20.74 -22.27 -14.79
C GLN A 24 20.75 -22.87 -13.37
N ALA A 25 20.33 -22.09 -12.36
CA ALA A 25 20.20 -22.61 -11.01
C ALA A 25 19.12 -23.69 -10.91
N LEU A 26 18.00 -23.50 -11.62
CA LEU A 26 16.92 -24.49 -11.68
C LEU A 26 17.37 -25.78 -12.35
N VAL A 27 18.10 -25.69 -13.47
CA VAL A 27 18.68 -26.85 -14.16
C VAL A 27 19.64 -27.61 -13.24
N ARG A 28 20.57 -26.88 -12.58
CA ARG A 28 21.50 -27.51 -11.62
C ARG A 28 20.78 -28.17 -10.45
N GLN A 29 19.67 -27.59 -9.99
CA GLN A 29 18.88 -28.18 -8.91
C GLN A 29 18.18 -29.45 -9.38
N ALA A 30 17.63 -29.43 -10.59
CA ALA A 30 16.94 -30.56 -11.18
C ALA A 30 17.87 -31.75 -11.41
N GLU A 31 19.07 -31.50 -11.93
CA GLU A 31 20.10 -32.52 -12.16
C GLU A 31 20.62 -33.16 -10.86
N ARG A 32 20.48 -32.48 -9.72
CA ARG A 32 20.96 -32.95 -8.40
C ARG A 32 19.90 -33.63 -7.55
N SER A 33 18.62 -33.48 -7.89
CA SER A 33 17.52 -33.91 -7.02
C SER A 33 16.72 -35.02 -7.70
N GLU A 34 16.65 -36.19 -7.07
CA GLU A 34 15.75 -37.25 -7.51
C GLU A 34 14.29 -36.76 -7.49
N GLY A 35 13.51 -37.09 -8.53
CA GLY A 35 12.11 -36.67 -8.67
C GLY A 35 11.90 -35.21 -9.11
N ALA A 36 12.94 -34.50 -9.57
CA ALA A 36 12.82 -33.14 -10.09
C ALA A 36 12.00 -33.02 -11.39
N ALA A 37 11.83 -34.12 -12.13
CA ALA A 37 11.05 -34.19 -13.37
C ALA A 37 9.60 -33.72 -13.21
N GLN A 38 9.03 -33.82 -12.01
CA GLN A 38 7.69 -33.28 -11.70
C GLN A 38 7.61 -31.74 -11.84
N TRP A 39 8.75 -31.05 -11.76
CA TRP A 39 8.85 -29.59 -11.83
C TRP A 39 9.48 -29.13 -13.13
N ILE A 40 10.55 -29.80 -13.56
CA ILE A 40 11.32 -29.46 -14.74
C ILE A 40 11.98 -30.73 -15.32
N GLU A 41 11.79 -30.95 -16.60
CA GLU A 41 12.32 -32.09 -17.34
C GLU A 41 12.97 -31.61 -18.63
N GLU A 42 14.18 -32.10 -18.94
CA GLU A 42 14.82 -31.80 -20.21
C GLU A 42 14.11 -32.54 -21.36
N ILE A 43 13.80 -31.82 -22.43
CA ILE A 43 13.15 -32.38 -23.61
C ILE A 43 14.03 -32.17 -24.85
N PRO A 44 13.89 -33.04 -25.87
CA PRO A 44 14.53 -32.81 -27.17
C PRO A 44 14.13 -31.46 -27.78
N ALA A 45 15.00 -30.90 -28.62
CA ALA A 45 14.73 -29.63 -29.28
C ALA A 45 13.42 -29.69 -30.08
N PRO A 46 12.46 -28.78 -29.84
CA PRO A 46 11.20 -28.77 -30.55
C PRO A 46 11.45 -28.54 -32.04
N GLN A 47 10.89 -29.40 -32.88
CA GLN A 47 11.00 -29.28 -34.33
C GLN A 47 10.01 -28.25 -34.87
N ARG A 48 10.48 -27.35 -35.73
CA ARG A 48 9.62 -26.43 -36.49
C ARG A 48 9.47 -26.97 -37.91
N ALA A 49 8.23 -27.22 -38.30
CA ALA A 49 7.90 -27.52 -39.69
C ALA A 49 7.89 -26.21 -40.50
N THR A 50 8.77 -26.10 -41.49
CA THR A 50 8.71 -25.05 -42.50
C THR A 50 8.13 -25.66 -43.76
N LYS A 51 6.99 -25.12 -44.20
CA LYS A 51 6.41 -25.41 -45.51
C LYS A 51 7.03 -24.45 -46.52
N PHE A 52 7.49 -24.97 -47.64
CA PHE A 52 7.91 -24.18 -48.79
C PHE A 52 7.52 -24.93 -50.06
N GLN A 53 7.30 -24.21 -51.15
CA GLN A 53 7.08 -24.83 -52.45
C GLN A 53 8.41 -25.26 -53.04
N LEU A 54 8.47 -26.43 -53.68
CA LEU A 54 9.71 -26.91 -54.32
C LEU A 54 10.24 -25.94 -55.39
N GLY A 55 9.36 -25.11 -55.97
CA GLY A 55 9.73 -23.98 -56.82
C GLY A 55 10.67 -22.96 -56.17
N GLU A 56 10.58 -22.74 -54.85
CA GLU A 56 11.42 -21.77 -54.13
C GLU A 56 12.91 -22.17 -54.08
N ILE A 57 13.20 -23.47 -54.22
CA ILE A 57 14.56 -24.02 -54.22
C ILE A 57 14.92 -24.71 -55.54
N GLN A 58 14.19 -24.42 -56.62
CA GLN A 58 14.35 -25.05 -57.93
C GLN A 58 15.79 -24.98 -58.43
N ARG A 59 16.45 -23.83 -58.22
CA ARG A 59 17.84 -23.61 -58.64
C ARG A 59 18.80 -24.57 -57.92
N ASP A 60 18.69 -24.65 -56.60
CA ASP A 60 19.55 -25.50 -55.76
C ASP A 60 19.31 -26.99 -56.05
N LEU A 61 18.05 -27.37 -56.32
CA LEU A 61 17.69 -28.75 -56.70
C LEU A 61 18.26 -29.12 -58.07
N ARG A 62 18.23 -28.22 -59.05
CA ARG A 62 18.86 -28.43 -60.36
C ARG A 62 20.38 -28.50 -60.27
N GLU A 63 20.99 -27.66 -59.45
CA GLU A 63 22.45 -27.69 -59.18
C GLU A 63 22.85 -29.00 -58.46
N ALA A 64 21.96 -29.59 -57.66
CA ALA A 64 22.13 -30.91 -57.05
C ALA A 64 21.79 -32.10 -57.98
N GLY A 65 21.47 -31.85 -59.25
CA GLY A 65 21.17 -32.88 -60.26
C GLY A 65 19.74 -33.43 -60.23
N VAL A 66 18.81 -32.77 -59.53
CA VAL A 66 17.40 -33.15 -59.45
C VAL A 66 16.58 -32.33 -60.43
N HIS A 67 16.02 -32.99 -61.45
CA HIS A 67 15.15 -32.38 -62.45
C HIS A 67 13.68 -32.63 -62.11
N LEU A 68 13.00 -31.59 -61.63
CA LEU A 68 11.57 -31.61 -61.31
C LEU A 68 10.75 -31.03 -62.47
N SER A 69 9.59 -31.65 -62.72
CA SER A 69 8.55 -31.17 -63.64
C SER A 69 7.78 -29.97 -63.07
N GLU A 70 7.07 -29.20 -63.90
CA GLU A 70 6.29 -28.04 -63.45
C GLU A 70 5.25 -28.38 -62.38
N ALA A 71 4.60 -29.54 -62.49
CA ALA A 71 3.65 -30.02 -61.47
C ALA A 71 4.32 -30.35 -60.12
N GLU A 72 5.58 -30.81 -60.14
CA GLU A 72 6.34 -31.08 -58.92
C GLU A 72 6.84 -29.79 -58.26
N LEU A 73 7.05 -28.71 -59.02
CA LEU A 73 7.47 -27.42 -58.47
C LEU A 73 6.36 -26.75 -57.63
N GLU A 74 5.09 -27.03 -57.91
CA GLU A 74 3.96 -26.59 -57.10
C GLU A 74 3.76 -27.44 -55.82
N THR A 75 4.47 -28.57 -55.72
CA THR A 75 4.36 -29.45 -54.55
C THR A 75 4.96 -28.78 -53.32
N THR A 76 4.18 -28.76 -52.23
CA THR A 76 4.62 -28.20 -50.95
C THR A 76 5.41 -29.26 -50.18
N ALA A 77 6.69 -28.99 -49.93
CA ALA A 77 7.52 -29.82 -49.08
C ALA A 77 7.49 -29.30 -47.63
N MET A 78 7.55 -30.23 -46.67
CA MET A 78 7.70 -29.91 -45.24
C MET A 78 9.09 -30.33 -44.78
N VAL A 79 9.87 -29.38 -44.30
CA VAL A 79 11.16 -29.67 -43.65
C VAL A 79 11.06 -29.36 -42.16
N PHE A 80 11.41 -30.34 -41.35
CA PHE A 80 11.47 -30.21 -39.89
C PHE A 80 12.88 -29.79 -39.50
N ARG A 81 13.03 -28.56 -38.99
CA ARG A 81 14.31 -28.06 -38.48
C ARG A 81 14.26 -27.97 -36.95
N PRO A 82 15.32 -28.36 -36.22
CA PRO A 82 15.41 -28.08 -34.78
C PRO A 82 15.27 -26.58 -34.56
N SER A 83 14.29 -26.17 -33.74
CA SER A 83 14.10 -24.76 -33.44
C SER A 83 15.16 -24.30 -32.46
N THR A 84 15.75 -23.12 -32.68
CA THR A 84 16.66 -22.47 -31.72
C THR A 84 15.91 -21.78 -30.58
N PHE A 85 14.59 -21.65 -30.70
CA PHE A 85 13.69 -21.05 -29.72
C PHE A 85 12.50 -21.98 -29.46
N ALA A 86 12.01 -22.05 -28.21
CA ALA A 86 10.78 -22.77 -27.93
C ALA A 86 9.64 -22.13 -28.74
N PRO A 87 8.96 -22.87 -29.64
CA PRO A 87 7.98 -22.29 -30.56
C PRO A 87 6.68 -21.99 -29.81
N GLY A 88 6.63 -20.93 -29.01
CA GLY A 88 5.42 -20.37 -28.38
C GLY A 88 4.56 -21.33 -27.53
N LYS A 89 4.94 -22.61 -27.40
CA LYS A 89 4.21 -23.63 -26.66
C LYS A 89 4.34 -23.35 -25.17
N GLU A 90 3.19 -23.23 -24.51
CA GLU A 90 3.15 -23.05 -23.06
C GLU A 90 3.88 -24.20 -22.35
N GLY A 91 4.64 -23.88 -21.31
CA GLY A 91 5.35 -24.86 -20.50
C GLY A 91 6.77 -25.21 -20.97
N ILE A 92 7.23 -24.78 -22.14
CA ILE A 92 8.62 -25.05 -22.59
C ILE A 92 9.52 -23.83 -22.38
N LEU A 93 10.58 -23.97 -21.58
CA LEU A 93 11.63 -22.96 -21.42
C LEU A 93 12.86 -23.29 -22.26
N THR A 94 13.46 -22.23 -22.81
CA THR A 94 14.77 -22.29 -23.46
C THR A 94 15.81 -21.74 -22.49
N ILE A 95 16.78 -22.57 -22.10
CA ILE A 95 17.84 -22.21 -21.15
C ILE A 95 19.20 -22.38 -21.84
N LEU A 96 20.02 -21.33 -21.79
CA LEU A 96 21.39 -21.37 -22.26
C LEU A 96 22.31 -21.83 -21.12
N ASP A 97 22.70 -23.09 -21.17
CA ASP A 97 23.59 -23.71 -20.18
C ASP A 97 24.94 -24.05 -20.81
N LYS A 98 26.04 -23.57 -20.21
CA LYS A 98 27.42 -23.73 -20.72
C LYS A 98 27.60 -23.45 -22.23
N GLY A 99 26.85 -22.48 -22.77
CA GLY A 99 26.90 -22.11 -24.19
C GLY A 99 26.06 -22.99 -25.13
N LYS A 100 25.38 -24.02 -24.61
CA LYS A 100 24.45 -24.87 -25.36
C LYS A 100 23.00 -24.51 -25.02
N VAL A 101 22.16 -24.44 -26.05
CA VAL A 101 20.72 -24.22 -25.88
C VAL A 101 20.07 -25.55 -25.51
N ARG A 102 19.44 -25.61 -24.34
CA ARG A 102 18.69 -26.77 -23.85
C ARG A 102 17.21 -26.38 -23.66
N PHE A 103 16.32 -27.35 -23.85
CA PHE A 103 14.87 -27.16 -23.75
C PHE A 103 14.33 -27.93 -22.56
N PHE A 104 13.44 -27.30 -21.81
CA PHE A 104 12.89 -27.90 -20.61
C PHE A 104 11.37 -27.76 -20.60
N GLN A 105 10.67 -28.88 -20.41
CA GLN A 105 9.27 -28.87 -20.03
C GLN A 105 9.20 -28.52 -18.55
N VAL A 106 8.38 -27.54 -18.20
CA VAL A 106 8.26 -26.99 -16.86
C VAL A 106 6.81 -27.06 -16.43
N GLN A 107 6.60 -27.35 -15.15
CA GLN A 107 5.28 -27.29 -14.53
C GLN A 107 4.63 -25.91 -14.81
N PRO A 108 3.33 -25.83 -15.13
CA PRO A 108 2.70 -24.60 -15.62
C PRO A 108 2.86 -23.38 -14.73
N ASP A 109 2.78 -23.52 -13.41
CA ASP A 109 2.92 -22.41 -12.46
C ASP A 109 4.37 -21.94 -12.34
N LEU A 110 5.32 -22.88 -12.34
CA LEU A 110 6.75 -22.56 -12.40
C LEU A 110 7.10 -21.87 -13.72
N TYR A 111 6.53 -22.31 -14.85
CA TYR A 111 6.66 -21.66 -16.14
C TYR A 111 6.12 -20.22 -16.11
N ARG A 112 4.91 -20.01 -15.57
CA ARG A 112 4.32 -18.67 -15.40
C ARG A 112 5.14 -17.78 -14.48
N ALA A 113 5.70 -18.33 -13.39
CA ALA A 113 6.56 -17.58 -12.47
C ALA A 113 7.87 -17.12 -13.16
N LEU A 114 8.49 -18.01 -13.94
CA LEU A 114 9.72 -17.71 -14.68
C LEU A 114 9.49 -16.76 -15.86
N LYS A 115 8.38 -16.93 -16.59
CA LYS A 115 7.94 -15.98 -17.63
C LYS A 115 7.59 -14.63 -17.01
N GLY A 116 6.98 -14.66 -15.83
CA GLY A 116 6.66 -13.48 -15.04
C GLY A 116 7.90 -12.67 -14.65
N LEU A 117 9.13 -13.19 -14.68
CA LEU A 117 10.33 -12.36 -14.49
C LEU A 117 10.50 -11.27 -15.57
N ASP A 118 9.77 -11.36 -16.68
CA ASP A 118 9.73 -10.32 -17.70
C ASP A 118 8.93 -9.07 -17.27
N GLN A 119 9.31 -7.90 -17.80
CA GLN A 119 8.53 -6.68 -17.60
C GLN A 119 7.36 -6.68 -18.60
N GLU A 120 6.15 -6.87 -18.09
CA GLU A 120 4.95 -6.77 -18.90
C GLU A 120 4.74 -5.32 -19.36
N SER A 121 4.64 -5.10 -20.68
CA SER A 121 4.33 -3.80 -21.25
C SER A 121 2.87 -3.44 -20.93
N SER A 122 2.66 -2.62 -19.91
CA SER A 122 1.31 -2.19 -19.54
C SER A 122 0.71 -1.33 -20.67
N GLY A 123 -0.52 -1.65 -21.09
CA GLY A 123 -1.29 -0.83 -22.02
C GLY A 123 -1.54 0.60 -21.50
N LEU A 124 -1.91 1.53 -22.39
CA LEU A 124 -2.09 2.96 -22.08
C LEU A 124 -3.05 3.19 -20.90
N VAL A 125 -4.16 2.44 -20.85
CA VAL A 125 -5.18 2.56 -19.79
C VAL A 125 -4.60 2.20 -18.42
N ILE A 126 -3.88 1.07 -18.31
CA ILE A 126 -3.23 0.64 -17.07
C ILE A 126 -2.19 1.69 -16.65
N ARG A 127 -1.43 2.24 -17.59
CA ARG A 127 -0.45 3.30 -17.31
C ARG A 127 -1.12 4.54 -16.71
N LEU A 128 -2.26 4.97 -17.24
CA LEU A 128 -3.01 6.11 -16.71
C LEU A 128 -3.56 5.84 -15.31
N LEU A 129 -4.22 4.69 -15.11
CA LEU A 129 -4.76 4.27 -13.81
C LEU A 129 -3.67 4.05 -12.76
N SER A 130 -2.44 3.76 -13.19
CA SER A 130 -1.30 3.60 -12.29
C SER A 130 -0.77 4.91 -11.71
N MET A 131 -1.05 6.07 -12.34
CA MET A 131 -0.51 7.35 -11.86
C MET A 131 -1.03 7.73 -10.47
N PRO A 132 -2.36 7.70 -10.18
CA PRO A 132 -2.86 7.89 -8.82
C PRO A 132 -2.28 6.90 -7.81
N ALA A 133 -2.16 5.63 -8.17
CA ALA A 133 -1.59 4.61 -7.28
C ALA A 133 -0.12 4.87 -6.94
N ARG A 134 0.68 5.34 -7.92
CA ARG A 134 2.08 5.75 -7.70
C ARG A 134 2.15 7.01 -6.84
N ALA A 135 1.33 8.02 -7.14
CA ALA A 135 1.28 9.27 -6.39
C ALA A 135 0.89 9.02 -4.92
N LEU A 136 -0.11 8.17 -4.67
CA LEU A 136 -0.53 7.80 -3.33
C LEU A 136 0.58 7.04 -2.59
N ARG A 137 1.21 6.04 -3.24
CA ARG A 137 2.33 5.31 -2.62
C ARG A 137 3.47 6.24 -2.24
N LEU A 138 3.93 7.07 -3.16
CA LEU A 138 5.02 8.01 -2.92
C LEU A 138 4.68 9.03 -1.84
N GLY A 139 3.49 9.64 -1.90
CA GLY A 139 3.09 10.69 -0.97
C GLY A 139 2.64 10.19 0.40
N ALA A 140 2.19 8.93 0.51
CA ALA A 140 1.88 8.30 1.79
C ALA A 140 3.10 7.64 2.45
N THR A 141 4.16 7.29 1.70
CA THR A 141 5.35 6.63 2.25
C THR A 141 6.63 7.47 2.13
N ALA A 142 7.21 7.55 0.93
CA ALA A 142 8.52 8.13 0.67
C ALA A 142 8.62 9.63 0.99
N LEU A 143 7.52 10.36 0.84
CA LEU A 143 7.47 11.82 0.98
C LEU A 143 6.55 12.28 2.12
N GLY A 144 5.93 11.33 2.83
CA GLY A 144 5.09 11.61 3.99
C GLY A 144 5.94 11.71 5.26
N PRO A 145 6.11 12.90 5.87
CA PRO A 145 6.97 13.07 7.05
C PRO A 145 6.56 12.17 8.22
N GLU A 146 5.26 11.89 8.35
CA GLU A 146 4.74 11.02 9.41
C GLU A 146 5.09 9.55 9.16
N PHE A 147 5.10 9.11 7.90
CA PHE A 147 5.43 7.74 7.56
C PHE A 147 6.91 7.48 7.78
N ILE A 148 7.78 8.38 7.30
CA ILE A 148 9.24 8.27 7.46
C ILE A 148 9.65 7.99 8.91
N ILE A 149 8.88 8.51 9.87
CA ILE A 149 9.23 8.46 11.29
C ILE A 149 8.45 7.36 12.03
N ARG A 150 7.18 7.12 11.68
CA ARG A 150 6.39 6.03 12.28
C ARG A 150 6.78 4.66 11.74
N ASN A 151 7.18 4.59 10.47
CA ASN A 151 7.39 3.31 9.79
C ASN A 151 8.54 2.51 10.39
N PRO A 152 9.73 3.08 10.70
CA PRO A 152 10.80 2.34 11.38
C PRO A 152 10.35 1.65 12.67
N ILE A 153 9.52 2.32 13.46
CA ILE A 153 9.01 1.80 14.74
C ILE A 153 8.05 0.63 14.47
N ARG A 154 7.13 0.81 13.52
CA ARG A 154 6.20 -0.24 13.11
C ARG A 154 6.93 -1.44 12.50
N ASP A 155 7.93 -1.19 11.66
CA ASP A 155 8.73 -2.21 11.00
C ASP A 155 9.59 -2.96 12.01
N ALA A 156 10.13 -2.30 13.02
CA ALA A 156 10.85 -2.96 14.10
C ALA A 156 9.95 -3.94 14.87
N GLY A 157 8.71 -3.53 15.20
CA GLY A 157 7.73 -4.42 15.82
C GLY A 157 7.29 -5.57 14.91
N THR A 158 7.14 -5.30 13.62
CA THR A 158 6.87 -6.32 12.59
C THR A 158 8.03 -7.32 12.49
N ALA A 159 9.26 -6.84 12.49
CA ALA A 159 10.47 -7.65 12.41
C ALA A 159 10.69 -8.52 13.65
N PHE A 160 10.35 -8.02 14.84
CA PHE A 160 10.34 -8.84 16.05
C PHE A 160 9.45 -10.08 15.90
N MET A 161 8.23 -9.90 15.37
CA MET A 161 7.30 -11.00 15.13
C MET A 161 7.85 -11.97 14.09
N GLN A 162 8.34 -11.46 12.96
CA GLN A 162 8.68 -12.26 11.79
C GLN A 162 10.10 -12.84 11.76
N SER A 163 11.04 -12.26 12.50
CA SER A 163 12.44 -12.67 12.48
C SER A 163 12.64 -14.10 12.98
N ARG A 164 13.37 -14.87 12.18
CA ARG A 164 13.85 -16.22 12.54
C ARG A 164 15.13 -16.16 13.39
N HIS A 165 15.84 -15.03 13.36
CA HIS A 165 17.13 -14.83 14.04
C HIS A 165 17.01 -14.07 15.36
N GLY A 166 15.78 -13.84 15.84
CA GLY A 166 15.49 -13.22 17.13
C GLY A 166 15.69 -11.71 17.13
N PHE A 167 15.31 -10.99 16.07
CA PHE A 167 15.39 -9.53 16.01
C PHE A 167 14.83 -8.83 17.26
N ILE A 168 15.60 -7.89 17.81
CA ILE A 168 15.26 -7.11 19.00
C ILE A 168 14.95 -5.67 18.57
N PRO A 169 13.69 -5.21 18.67
CA PRO A 169 13.30 -3.84 18.38
C PRO A 169 14.14 -2.82 19.14
N GLY A 170 14.45 -1.70 18.49
CA GLY A 170 15.35 -0.68 19.04
C GLY A 170 16.80 -1.08 18.86
N VAL A 171 17.28 -2.14 19.52
CA VAL A 171 18.70 -2.53 19.48
C VAL A 171 19.15 -2.87 18.05
N ASP A 172 18.49 -3.81 17.38
CA ASP A 172 18.89 -4.22 16.04
C ASP A 172 18.55 -3.15 14.99
N THR A 173 17.48 -2.38 15.19
CA THR A 173 17.15 -1.21 14.36
C THR A 173 18.25 -0.14 14.41
N PHE A 174 18.73 0.24 15.61
CA PHE A 174 19.79 1.25 15.76
C PHE A 174 21.14 0.75 15.22
N ARG A 175 21.46 -0.53 15.43
CA ARG A 175 22.66 -1.13 14.85
C ARG A 175 22.57 -1.19 13.31
N GLY A 176 21.40 -1.52 12.77
CA GLY A 176 21.16 -1.48 11.33
C GLY A 176 21.25 -0.06 10.76
N LEU A 177 20.73 0.95 11.46
CA LEU A 177 20.91 2.36 11.10
C LEU A 177 22.38 2.76 11.04
N PHE A 178 23.19 2.36 12.02
CA PHE A 178 24.63 2.63 12.00
C PHE A 178 25.31 2.01 10.77
N HIS A 179 24.96 0.76 10.41
CA HIS A 179 25.47 0.14 9.19
C HIS A 179 24.98 0.84 7.92
N ALA A 180 23.74 1.34 7.89
CA ALA A 180 23.19 2.10 6.76
C ALA A 180 23.92 3.44 6.58
N LEU A 181 24.22 4.14 7.67
CA LEU A 181 24.91 5.43 7.65
C LEU A 181 26.40 5.29 7.33
N ASN A 182 27.08 4.33 7.96
CA ASN A 182 28.52 4.14 7.78
C ASN A 182 28.87 3.51 6.43
N ARG A 183 27.92 2.84 5.76
CA ARG A 183 28.13 2.13 4.49
C ARG A 183 29.37 1.23 4.49
N GLY A 184 29.61 0.53 5.61
CA GLY A 184 30.74 -0.39 5.78
C GLY A 184 30.55 -1.71 5.02
N GLU A 185 31.45 -2.67 5.26
CA GLU A 185 31.45 -3.97 4.55
C GLU A 185 30.10 -4.71 4.62
N LEU A 186 29.48 -4.78 5.79
CA LEU A 186 28.18 -5.43 5.97
C LEU A 186 27.06 -4.80 5.12
N TYR A 187 27.09 -3.47 4.95
CA TYR A 187 26.13 -2.78 4.09
C TYR A 187 26.31 -3.19 2.62
N TRP A 188 27.56 -3.27 2.16
CA TRP A 188 27.85 -3.71 0.78
C TRP A 188 27.66 -5.22 0.59
N GLU A 189 27.85 -6.05 1.61
CA GLU A 189 27.39 -7.44 1.61
C GLU A 189 25.88 -7.52 1.41
N TRP A 190 25.11 -6.76 2.19
CA TRP A 190 23.64 -6.72 2.07
C TRP A 190 23.16 -6.23 0.70
N LYS A 191 23.85 -5.25 0.12
CA LYS A 191 23.59 -4.80 -1.26
C LYS A 191 23.90 -5.92 -2.26
N ARG A 192 25.07 -6.56 -2.16
CA ARG A 192 25.49 -7.69 -3.01
C ARG A 192 24.59 -8.91 -2.87
N SER A 193 23.98 -9.13 -1.70
CA SER A 193 23.00 -10.19 -1.50
C SER A 193 21.64 -9.91 -2.13
N GLY A 194 21.43 -8.70 -2.68
CA GLY A 194 20.15 -8.25 -3.21
C GLY A 194 19.11 -7.90 -2.15
N GLY A 195 19.54 -7.64 -0.90
CA GLY A 195 18.64 -7.36 0.21
C GLY A 195 17.92 -6.00 0.10
N GLU A 196 18.48 -5.06 -0.67
CA GLU A 196 17.85 -3.77 -0.96
C GLU A 196 16.66 -3.89 -1.91
N HIS A 197 16.69 -4.80 -2.89
CA HIS A 197 15.74 -4.81 -4.00
C HIS A 197 14.30 -5.16 -3.63
N ALA A 198 14.02 -5.49 -2.37
CA ALA A 198 12.68 -5.66 -1.84
C ALA A 198 12.04 -4.38 -1.31
N ALA A 199 12.72 -3.23 -1.36
CA ALA A 199 12.25 -2.01 -0.74
C ALA A 199 11.12 -1.34 -1.53
N LEU A 200 10.16 -0.71 -0.84
CA LEU A 200 8.99 -0.09 -1.50
C LEU A 200 9.42 1.01 -2.48
N ILE A 201 10.54 1.66 -2.20
CA ILE A 201 11.10 2.79 -2.96
C ILE A 201 12.14 2.34 -4.00
N SER A 202 12.82 1.21 -3.78
CA SER A 202 13.83 0.69 -4.71
C SER A 202 13.25 0.17 -6.03
N LEU A 203 11.93 -0.02 -6.07
CA LEU A 203 11.19 -0.46 -7.26
C LEU A 203 10.87 0.69 -8.23
N ASP A 204 11.13 1.95 -7.86
CA ASP A 204 10.93 3.09 -8.78
C ASP A 204 12.12 3.26 -9.74
N ARG A 205 11.84 3.47 -11.02
CA ARG A 205 12.82 3.53 -12.12
C ARG A 205 13.86 4.63 -11.91
N THR A 206 13.49 5.70 -11.22
CA THR A 206 14.35 6.84 -10.87
C THR A 206 15.37 6.49 -9.78
N THR A 207 14.99 5.66 -8.81
CA THR A 207 15.90 5.16 -7.75
C THR A 207 16.98 4.25 -8.33
N LEU A 208 16.66 3.46 -9.35
CA LEU A 208 17.62 2.61 -10.07
C LEU A 208 18.62 3.45 -10.90
N GLN A 209 18.17 4.54 -11.52
CA GLN A 209 19.04 5.50 -12.22
C GLN A 209 20.02 6.18 -11.27
N GLN A 210 19.57 6.55 -10.07
CA GLN A 210 20.43 7.13 -9.03
C GLN A 210 21.40 6.11 -8.45
N GLY A 211 20.96 4.88 -8.14
CA GLY A 211 21.84 3.82 -7.65
C GLY A 211 22.97 3.48 -8.64
N MET A 212 22.69 3.51 -9.94
CA MET A 212 23.70 3.38 -11.00
C MET A 212 24.63 4.60 -11.06
N THR A 213 24.08 5.81 -10.92
CA THR A 213 24.86 7.06 -10.89
C THR A 213 25.77 7.11 -9.66
N ASP A 214 25.33 6.61 -8.51
CA ASP A 214 26.10 6.49 -7.28
C ASP A 214 27.19 5.41 -7.38
N LEU A 215 26.94 4.32 -8.12
CA LEU A 215 27.96 3.32 -8.43
C LEU A 215 29.01 3.83 -9.43
N LEU A 216 28.60 4.69 -10.38
CA LEU A 216 29.48 5.31 -11.37
C LEU A 216 30.24 6.53 -10.84
N ARG A 217 29.69 7.24 -9.84
CA ARG A 217 30.37 8.33 -9.14
C ARG A 217 31.14 7.74 -7.97
N SER A 218 32.47 7.77 -8.04
CA SER A 218 33.40 7.38 -6.97
C SER A 218 33.31 8.19 -5.66
N ARG A 219 32.25 8.99 -5.46
CA ARG A 219 32.04 9.78 -4.25
C ARG A 219 31.16 9.02 -3.26
N LEU A 220 31.80 8.49 -2.23
CA LEU A 220 31.23 7.86 -1.04
C LEU A 220 30.38 8.79 -0.14
N GLY A 221 29.97 9.97 -0.62
CA GLY A 221 29.28 11.00 0.17
C GLY A 221 27.81 11.17 -0.22
N TRP A 222 26.98 11.61 0.74
CA TRP A 222 25.59 11.98 0.50
C TRP A 222 25.54 13.23 -0.40
N THR A 223 25.20 13.06 -1.68
CA THR A 223 24.95 14.19 -2.58
C THR A 223 23.44 14.40 -2.65
N VAL A 224 22.95 15.57 -2.22
CA VAL A 224 21.54 15.92 -2.24
C VAL A 224 21.37 17.12 -3.17
N HIS A 225 20.67 16.94 -4.30
CA HIS A 225 20.43 17.98 -5.28
C HIS A 225 19.06 18.67 -5.11
N HIS A 226 18.08 18.00 -4.48
CA HIS A 226 16.76 18.59 -4.21
C HIS A 226 16.12 18.01 -2.92
N PRO A 227 15.28 18.78 -2.19
CA PRO A 227 14.49 18.29 -1.05
C PRO A 227 13.77 16.94 -1.21
N ILE A 228 13.28 16.60 -2.41
CA ILE A 228 12.61 15.32 -2.68
C ILE A 228 13.61 14.16 -2.61
N GLU A 229 14.84 14.37 -3.10
CA GLU A 229 15.93 13.40 -3.02
C GLU A 229 16.37 13.18 -1.57
N ALA A 230 16.41 14.24 -0.76
CA ALA A 230 16.65 14.14 0.69
C ALA A 230 15.59 13.26 1.37
N LEU A 231 14.30 13.50 1.11
CA LEU A 231 13.22 12.69 1.69
C LEU A 231 13.30 11.23 1.24
N ARG A 232 13.63 10.98 -0.03
CA ARG A 232 13.86 9.62 -0.55
C ARG A 232 15.01 8.91 0.15
N ILE A 233 16.14 9.60 0.35
CA ILE A 233 17.31 9.10 1.10
C ILE A 233 16.94 8.75 2.54
N ILE A 234 16.21 9.65 3.23
CA ILE A 234 15.80 9.41 4.62
C ILE A 234 14.87 8.20 4.66
N SER A 235 13.92 8.11 3.72
CA SER A 235 12.97 7.00 3.67
C SER A 235 13.64 5.66 3.34
N SER A 236 14.58 5.61 2.37
CA SER A 236 15.33 4.40 2.03
C SER A 236 16.26 3.96 3.17
N THR A 237 16.92 4.92 3.84
CA THR A 237 17.73 4.66 5.04
C THR A 237 16.85 4.10 6.16
N SER A 238 15.64 4.65 6.31
CA SER A 238 14.63 4.17 7.27
C SER A 238 14.22 2.72 7.04
N GLU A 239 13.95 2.35 5.79
CA GLU A 239 13.64 0.98 5.41
C GLU A 239 14.85 0.04 5.59
N ALA A 240 16.06 0.53 5.33
CA ALA A 240 17.30 -0.23 5.50
C ALA A 240 17.61 -0.55 6.98
N MET A 241 17.19 0.29 7.95
CA MET A 241 17.54 0.10 9.37
C MET A 241 17.16 -1.29 9.88
N THR A 242 15.88 -1.66 9.73
CA THR A 242 15.37 -2.94 10.23
C THR A 242 15.92 -4.12 9.43
N ARG A 243 16.04 -3.96 8.10
CA ARG A 243 16.54 -5.02 7.21
C ARG A 243 18.03 -5.32 7.44
N LEU A 244 18.87 -4.30 7.59
CA LEU A 244 20.29 -4.49 7.93
C LEU A 244 20.47 -5.08 9.32
N GLY A 245 19.60 -4.72 10.27
CA GLY A 245 19.56 -5.34 11.60
C GLY A 245 19.36 -6.85 11.51
N GLU A 246 18.37 -7.31 10.73
CA GLU A 246 18.14 -8.74 10.49
C GLU A 246 19.27 -9.37 9.69
N PHE A 247 19.73 -8.74 8.60
CA PHE A 247 20.82 -9.24 7.77
C PHE A 247 22.05 -9.55 8.63
N ARG A 248 22.40 -8.63 9.54
CA ARG A 248 23.48 -8.82 10.50
C ARG A 248 23.26 -10.02 11.41
N ARG A 249 22.03 -10.22 11.93
CA ARG A 249 21.71 -11.37 12.78
C ARG A 249 21.82 -12.67 12.00
N ALA A 250 21.32 -12.72 10.77
CA ALA A 250 21.42 -13.86 9.87
C ALA A 250 22.88 -14.21 9.54
N ARG A 251 23.72 -13.21 9.22
CA ARG A 251 25.17 -13.41 9.00
C ARG A 251 25.86 -13.93 10.27
N LYS A 252 25.52 -13.41 11.45
CA LYS A 252 26.03 -13.90 12.73
C LYS A 252 25.55 -15.31 13.08
N ALA A 253 24.37 -15.70 12.61
CA ALA A 253 23.86 -17.07 12.72
C ALA A 253 24.51 -18.04 11.71
N GLY A 254 25.45 -17.58 10.90
CA GLY A 254 26.18 -18.41 9.93
C GLY A 254 25.46 -18.58 8.59
N GLU A 255 24.40 -17.82 8.32
CA GLU A 255 23.71 -17.92 7.03
C GLU A 255 24.59 -17.44 5.86
N THR A 256 24.42 -18.10 4.72
CA THR A 256 25.05 -17.68 3.45
C THR A 256 24.61 -16.27 3.07
N LEU A 257 25.42 -15.58 2.26
CA LEU A 257 25.12 -14.21 1.83
C LEU A 257 23.71 -14.07 1.24
N ARG A 258 23.30 -15.01 0.38
CA ARG A 258 21.97 -15.01 -0.24
C ARG A 258 20.84 -15.30 0.75
N ALA A 259 21.04 -16.25 1.66
CA ALA A 259 20.05 -16.57 2.70
C ALA A 259 19.83 -15.38 3.64
N ALA A 260 20.91 -14.76 4.11
CA ALA A 260 20.84 -13.55 4.93
C ALA A 260 20.17 -12.39 4.19
N GLY A 261 20.47 -12.23 2.89
CA GLY A 261 19.80 -11.27 2.01
C GLY A 261 18.30 -11.51 1.95
N PHE A 262 17.87 -12.77 1.75
CA PHE A 262 16.47 -13.15 1.73
C PHE A 262 15.77 -12.92 3.09
N ALA A 263 16.40 -13.33 4.19
CA ALA A 263 15.90 -13.07 5.54
C ALA A 263 15.69 -11.58 5.81
N SER A 264 16.63 -10.73 5.38
CA SER A 264 16.52 -9.27 5.51
C SER A 264 15.33 -8.68 4.74
N ARG A 265 14.98 -9.26 3.58
CA ARG A 265 13.83 -8.83 2.78
C ARG A 265 12.52 -9.23 3.44
N GLU A 266 12.48 -10.47 3.93
CA GLU A 266 11.29 -11.05 4.54
C GLU A 266 11.04 -10.62 5.98
N VAL A 267 11.97 -9.93 6.66
CA VAL A 267 11.78 -9.54 8.06
C VAL A 267 10.68 -8.49 8.25
N SER A 268 10.41 -7.68 7.23
CA SER A 268 9.29 -6.74 7.22
C SER A 268 8.22 -7.20 6.21
N LEU A 269 8.34 -6.75 4.97
CA LEU A 269 7.56 -7.21 3.81
C LEU A 269 8.45 -7.17 2.59
N ASP A 270 8.40 -8.20 1.76
CA ASP A 270 9.10 -8.22 0.49
C ASP A 270 8.21 -7.65 -0.61
N PHE A 271 8.31 -6.33 -0.84
CA PHE A 271 7.47 -5.66 -1.84
C PHE A 271 7.74 -6.11 -3.28
N ALA A 272 8.87 -6.77 -3.54
CA ALA A 272 9.20 -7.29 -4.86
C ALA A 272 8.61 -8.68 -5.10
N ARG A 273 8.26 -9.41 -4.04
CA ARG A 273 7.61 -10.71 -4.16
C ARG A 273 6.15 -10.53 -4.53
N MET A 274 5.83 -10.84 -5.78
CA MET A 274 4.46 -10.83 -6.31
C MET A 274 4.33 -11.72 -7.54
N GLY A 275 3.16 -12.34 -7.69
CA GLY A 275 2.80 -13.09 -8.90
C GLY A 275 2.72 -12.19 -10.14
N ALA A 276 2.68 -12.80 -11.33
CA ALA A 276 2.60 -12.07 -12.60
C ALA A 276 1.32 -11.20 -12.67
N GLU A 277 0.15 -11.78 -12.43
CA GLU A 277 -1.14 -11.07 -12.45
C GLU A 277 -1.26 -10.01 -11.34
N ALA A 278 -0.69 -10.31 -10.17
CA ALA A 278 -0.64 -9.40 -9.03
C ALA A 278 0.09 -8.08 -9.35
N ARG A 279 1.08 -8.08 -10.28
CA ARG A 279 1.77 -6.85 -10.71
C ARG A 279 0.81 -5.87 -11.36
N SER A 280 -0.06 -6.36 -12.23
CA SER A 280 -1.02 -5.54 -12.97
C SER A 280 -2.01 -4.88 -12.01
N ILE A 281 -2.52 -5.63 -11.02
CA ILE A 281 -3.41 -5.09 -9.99
C ILE A 281 -2.68 -4.09 -9.08
N ASN A 282 -1.50 -4.44 -8.56
CA ASN A 282 -0.69 -3.59 -7.70
C ASN A 282 -0.22 -2.30 -8.41
N SER A 283 -0.21 -2.28 -9.75
CA SER A 283 0.10 -1.08 -10.51
C SER A 283 -1.00 -0.01 -10.38
N ILE A 284 -2.27 -0.41 -10.25
CA ILE A 284 -3.46 0.47 -10.22
C ILE A 284 -4.09 0.59 -8.83
N VAL A 285 -3.85 -0.38 -7.94
CA VAL A 285 -4.26 -0.35 -6.53
C VAL A 285 -3.03 -0.15 -5.65
N ALA A 286 -2.96 0.99 -4.98
CA ALA A 286 -1.90 1.29 -4.03
C ALA A 286 -1.92 0.30 -2.86
N PHE A 287 -0.73 -0.19 -2.45
CA PHE A 287 -0.52 -1.08 -1.32
C PHE A 287 -1.20 -2.46 -1.40
N TRP A 288 -1.73 -2.84 -2.56
CA TRP A 288 -2.36 -4.15 -2.76
C TRP A 288 -1.42 -5.30 -2.40
N ASN A 289 -0.18 -5.28 -2.93
CA ASN A 289 0.79 -6.33 -2.63
C ASN A 289 1.20 -6.35 -1.15
N ALA A 290 1.23 -5.19 -0.50
CA ALA A 290 1.57 -5.10 0.93
C ALA A 290 0.53 -5.80 1.81
N ALA A 291 -0.76 -5.68 1.47
CA ALA A 291 -1.85 -6.36 2.20
C ALA A 291 -1.83 -7.89 1.97
N VAL A 292 -1.60 -8.32 0.72
CA VAL A 292 -1.49 -9.75 0.39
C VAL A 292 -0.26 -10.39 1.06
N GLU A 293 0.92 -9.80 0.86
CA GLU A 293 2.17 -10.30 1.43
C GLU A 293 2.15 -10.25 2.96
N GLY A 294 1.54 -9.21 3.55
CA GLY A 294 1.39 -9.11 5.00
C GLY A 294 0.54 -10.24 5.58
N THR A 295 -0.55 -10.59 4.92
CA THR A 295 -1.43 -11.70 5.34
C THR A 295 -0.77 -13.06 5.12
N ASP A 296 -0.13 -13.28 3.96
CA ASP A 296 0.60 -14.51 3.68
C ASP A 296 1.73 -14.72 4.70
N LYS A 297 2.54 -13.69 4.94
CA LYS A 297 3.67 -13.78 5.86
C LYS A 297 3.21 -13.98 7.31
N PHE A 298 2.11 -13.34 7.72
CA PHE A 298 1.46 -13.61 8.99
C PHE A 298 1.09 -15.10 9.12
N ALA A 299 0.37 -15.66 8.15
CA ALA A 299 -0.04 -17.07 8.18
C ALA A 299 1.16 -18.02 8.19
N ARG A 300 2.17 -17.75 7.34
CA ARG A 300 3.37 -18.58 7.23
C ARG A 300 4.23 -18.58 8.48
N VAL A 301 4.42 -17.44 9.14
CA VAL A 301 5.17 -17.37 10.40
C VAL A 301 4.46 -18.17 11.51
N HIS A 302 3.12 -18.11 11.59
CA HIS A 302 2.36 -18.95 12.52
C HIS A 302 2.46 -20.45 12.19
N ARG A 303 2.46 -20.81 10.91
CA ARG A 303 2.62 -22.21 10.48
C ARG A 303 4.02 -22.75 10.79
N GLU A 304 5.06 -21.95 10.55
CA GLU A 304 6.46 -22.34 10.74
C GLU A 304 6.84 -22.41 12.22
N ASN A 305 6.35 -21.50 13.05
CA ASN A 305 6.66 -21.46 14.48
C ASN A 305 5.44 -21.01 15.31
N PRO A 306 4.43 -21.87 15.51
CA PRO A 306 3.18 -21.48 16.16
C PRO A 306 3.40 -21.04 17.60
N LYS A 307 4.11 -21.85 18.41
CA LYS A 307 4.36 -21.56 19.83
C LYS A 307 5.20 -20.30 20.02
N GLY A 308 6.31 -20.18 19.29
CA GLY A 308 7.19 -19.01 19.40
C GLY A 308 6.50 -17.73 18.95
N THR A 309 5.70 -17.79 17.89
CA THR A 309 4.94 -16.64 17.38
C THR A 309 3.90 -16.17 18.38
N VAL A 310 3.13 -17.09 18.97
CA VAL A 310 2.13 -16.74 20.01
C VAL A 310 2.80 -16.13 21.23
N VAL A 311 3.90 -16.72 21.72
CA VAL A 311 4.64 -16.17 22.87
C VAL A 311 5.16 -14.76 22.57
N LYS A 312 5.79 -14.54 21.40
CA LYS A 312 6.23 -13.21 20.96
C LYS A 312 5.06 -12.23 20.90
N GLY A 313 3.93 -12.63 20.32
CA GLY A 313 2.74 -11.79 20.18
C GLY A 313 2.16 -11.40 21.54
N VAL A 314 2.05 -12.35 22.46
CA VAL A 314 1.55 -12.09 23.81
C VAL A 314 2.49 -11.16 24.58
N VAL A 315 3.79 -11.47 24.63
CA VAL A 315 4.76 -10.70 25.41
C VAL A 315 5.00 -9.31 24.79
N GLY A 316 5.14 -9.25 23.47
CA GLY A 316 5.51 -8.02 22.77
C GLY A 316 4.34 -7.12 22.40
N LEU A 317 3.13 -7.66 22.27
CA LEU A 317 1.95 -6.90 21.84
C LEU A 317 0.81 -6.96 22.86
N THR A 318 0.35 -8.16 23.25
CA THR A 318 -0.83 -8.30 24.12
C THR A 318 -0.64 -7.68 25.50
N LEU A 319 0.45 -8.02 26.20
CA LEU A 319 0.69 -7.54 27.56
C LEU A 319 0.84 -6.00 27.62
N PRO A 320 1.68 -5.35 26.78
CA PRO A 320 1.75 -3.89 26.74
C PRO A 320 0.39 -3.24 26.45
N SER A 321 -0.39 -3.83 25.55
CA SER A 321 -1.73 -3.35 25.19
C SER A 321 -2.71 -3.41 26.35
N LEU A 322 -2.77 -4.54 27.06
CA LEU A 322 -3.66 -4.69 28.21
C LEU A 322 -3.25 -3.79 29.37
N LEU A 323 -1.94 -3.59 29.58
CA LEU A 323 -1.43 -2.64 30.57
C LEU A 323 -1.85 -1.21 30.23
N LEU A 324 -1.66 -0.79 28.97
CA LEU A 324 -2.09 0.54 28.52
C LEU A 324 -3.60 0.71 28.57
N TYR A 325 -4.36 -0.33 28.22
CA TYR A 325 -5.81 -0.33 28.38
C TYR A 325 -6.21 -0.13 29.85
N ALA A 326 -5.61 -0.87 30.78
CA ALA A 326 -5.90 -0.76 32.21
C ALA A 326 -5.59 0.64 32.77
N ILE A 327 -4.52 1.28 32.28
CA ILE A 327 -4.15 2.66 32.63
C ILE A 327 -5.17 3.67 32.06
N ASN A 328 -5.60 3.47 30.80
CA ASN A 328 -6.38 4.46 30.06
C ASN A 328 -7.91 4.26 30.13
N ARG A 329 -8.41 3.11 30.60
CA ARG A 329 -9.84 2.74 30.51
C ARG A 329 -10.79 3.76 31.16
N ASN A 330 -10.34 4.47 32.19
CA ASN A 330 -11.13 5.48 32.90
C ASN A 330 -10.88 6.91 32.41
N ASP A 331 -10.00 7.12 31.44
CA ASP A 331 -9.69 8.45 30.92
C ASP A 331 -10.76 8.88 29.89
N PRO A 332 -11.52 9.97 30.14
CA PRO A 332 -12.56 10.43 29.22
C PRO A 332 -12.00 10.84 27.85
N VAL A 333 -10.77 11.36 27.79
CA VAL A 333 -10.11 11.72 26.53
C VAL A 333 -9.77 10.47 25.72
N TYR A 334 -9.29 9.40 26.39
CA TYR A 334 -9.02 8.13 25.72
C TYR A 334 -10.29 7.51 25.11
N GLN A 335 -11.40 7.54 25.86
CA GLN A 335 -12.69 7.02 25.38
C GLN A 335 -13.18 7.73 24.12
N GLU A 336 -12.89 9.03 23.98
CA GLU A 336 -13.29 9.84 22.83
C GLU A 336 -12.37 9.73 21.61
N LEU A 337 -11.23 9.03 21.71
CA LEU A 337 -10.34 8.86 20.56
C LEU A 337 -11.04 8.10 19.41
N PRO A 338 -10.72 8.40 18.14
CA PRO A 338 -11.20 7.60 17.01
C PRO A 338 -10.78 6.13 17.13
N TRP A 339 -11.63 5.21 16.69
CA TRP A 339 -11.37 3.75 16.71
C TRP A 339 -10.00 3.42 16.08
N TRP A 340 -9.72 3.94 14.88
CA TRP A 340 -8.48 3.66 14.15
C TRP A 340 -7.23 4.06 14.94
N ARG A 341 -7.34 5.07 15.81
CA ARG A 341 -6.23 5.54 16.63
C ARG A 341 -5.98 4.61 17.82
N LYS A 342 -7.04 4.11 18.46
CA LYS A 342 -6.92 3.12 19.54
C LYS A 342 -6.35 1.80 19.00
N TYR A 343 -6.74 1.45 17.76
CA TYR A 343 -6.47 0.12 17.20
C TYR A 343 -5.06 0.05 16.63
N PHE A 344 -4.66 1.04 15.83
CA PHE A 344 -3.36 1.02 15.15
C PHE A 344 -2.23 1.70 15.94
N LEU A 345 -2.53 2.39 17.05
CA LEU A 345 -1.52 3.06 17.88
C LEU A 345 -1.70 2.72 19.36
N TRP A 346 -0.60 2.45 20.05
CA TRP A 346 -0.56 2.52 21.51
C TRP A 346 -0.57 3.98 21.95
N ASN A 347 -1.53 4.37 22.79
CA ASN A 347 -1.66 5.73 23.26
C ASN A 347 -1.16 5.79 24.71
N ILE A 348 0.08 6.27 24.89
CA ILE A 348 0.73 6.39 26.19
C ILE A 348 0.31 7.74 26.79
N PRO A 349 -0.33 7.76 27.98
CA PRO A 349 -0.77 8.99 28.60
C PRO A 349 0.43 9.86 28.98
N THR A 350 0.29 11.17 28.80
CA THR A 350 1.31 12.17 29.20
C THR A 350 1.01 12.81 30.54
N ARG A 351 -0.08 12.42 31.20
CA ARG A 351 -0.48 12.95 32.51
C ARG A 351 0.65 12.80 33.52
N GLY A 352 1.00 13.88 34.21
CA GLY A 352 2.11 13.92 35.15
C GLY A 352 3.49 14.09 34.50
N THR A 353 3.55 14.34 33.18
CA THR A 353 4.79 14.66 32.46
C THR A 353 4.78 16.10 31.94
N PRO A 354 5.94 16.70 31.61
CA PRO A 354 6.00 18.02 30.98
C PRO A 354 5.20 18.13 29.66
N LEU A 355 4.88 17.00 29.04
CA LEU A 355 4.17 16.93 27.76
C LEU A 355 2.64 17.01 27.90
N GLU A 356 2.08 16.91 29.11
CA GLU A 356 0.63 16.93 29.38
C GLU A 356 -0.07 18.16 28.77
N LYS A 357 0.56 19.33 28.89
CA LYS A 357 0.03 20.60 28.34
C LYS A 357 0.02 20.64 26.82
N LEU A 358 0.83 19.80 26.18
CA LEU A 358 1.09 19.86 24.74
C LEU A 358 0.32 18.77 23.97
N THR A 359 0.14 17.61 24.59
CA THR A 359 -0.67 16.52 24.03
C THR A 359 -1.09 15.57 25.15
N PRO A 360 -2.33 15.04 25.17
CA PRO A 360 -2.76 14.09 26.21
C PRO A 360 -2.16 12.68 26.05
N PHE A 361 -1.75 12.31 24.83
CA PHE A 361 -1.16 10.99 24.56
C PHE A 361 -0.04 11.08 23.54
N ILE A 362 1.04 10.34 23.81
CA ILE A 362 2.06 9.96 22.83
C ILE A 362 1.60 8.65 22.16
N SER A 363 1.42 8.69 20.85
CA SER A 363 0.94 7.57 20.06
C SER A 363 2.08 6.82 19.37
N ILE A 364 2.30 5.56 19.73
CA ILE A 364 3.29 4.67 19.10
C ILE A 364 2.59 3.74 18.12
N PRO A 365 3.04 3.60 16.86
CA PRO A 365 2.37 2.74 15.89
C PRO A 365 2.54 1.26 16.22
N LYS A 366 1.43 0.53 16.31
CA LYS A 366 1.42 -0.93 16.39
C LYS A 366 1.75 -1.51 15.00
N PRO A 367 2.40 -2.69 14.92
CA PRO A 367 2.45 -3.51 13.69
C PRO A 367 1.03 -3.74 13.15
N PHE A 368 0.81 -3.70 11.83
CA PHE A 368 -0.54 -3.73 11.23
C PHE A 368 -1.37 -4.97 11.64
N LEU A 369 -1.31 -6.06 10.87
CA LEU A 369 -2.11 -7.27 11.12
C LEU A 369 -1.78 -7.90 12.48
N TRP A 370 -0.50 -7.91 12.84
CA TRP A 370 -0.03 -8.41 14.13
C TRP A 370 -0.64 -7.65 15.32
N GLY A 371 -0.76 -6.32 15.23
CA GLY A 371 -1.39 -5.49 16.24
C GLY A 371 -2.90 -5.70 16.30
N VAL A 372 -3.57 -5.94 15.17
CA VAL A 372 -5.01 -6.29 15.20
C VAL A 372 -5.23 -7.62 15.93
N VAL A 373 -4.45 -8.66 15.62
CA VAL A 373 -4.65 -9.97 16.25
C VAL A 373 -4.20 -10.01 17.70
N TYR A 374 -3.00 -9.52 18.01
CA TYR A 374 -2.38 -9.68 19.32
C TYR A 374 -2.59 -8.50 20.26
N SER A 375 -3.08 -7.34 19.80
CA SER A 375 -3.36 -6.21 20.68
C SER A 375 -4.84 -5.85 20.68
N GLU A 376 -5.43 -5.62 19.52
CA GLU A 376 -6.80 -5.12 19.40
C GLU A 376 -7.84 -6.13 19.89
N ILE A 377 -7.80 -7.38 19.42
CA ILE A 377 -8.74 -8.42 19.87
C ILE A 377 -8.70 -8.60 21.39
N PRO A 378 -7.53 -8.78 22.04
CA PRO A 378 -7.46 -8.84 23.50
C PRO A 378 -7.98 -7.58 24.21
N GLU A 379 -7.65 -6.38 23.72
CA GLU A 379 -8.17 -5.12 24.28
C GLU A 379 -9.71 -5.06 24.21
N ARG A 380 -10.31 -5.53 23.10
CA ARG A 380 -11.78 -5.57 22.94
C ARG A 380 -12.44 -6.62 23.82
N VAL A 381 -11.82 -7.79 23.99
CA VAL A 381 -12.30 -8.78 24.97
C VAL A 381 -12.29 -8.18 26.37
N MET A 382 -11.21 -7.49 26.75
CA MET A 382 -11.12 -6.82 28.05
C MET A 382 -12.18 -5.71 28.19
N GLU A 383 -12.40 -4.93 27.14
CA GLU A 383 -13.42 -3.88 27.15
C GLU A 383 -14.85 -4.43 27.21
N TRP A 384 -15.13 -5.52 26.52
CA TRP A 384 -16.39 -6.23 26.62
C TRP A 384 -16.62 -6.77 28.03
N ILE A 385 -15.59 -7.32 28.69
CA ILE A 385 -15.67 -7.77 30.08
C ILE A 385 -15.91 -6.59 31.02
N ASP A 386 -15.15 -5.51 30.90
CA ASP A 386 -15.20 -4.34 31.78
C ASP A 386 -16.53 -3.57 31.64
N LYS A 387 -17.01 -3.38 30.41
CA LYS A 387 -18.19 -2.53 30.13
C LYS A 387 -19.47 -3.31 29.90
N LYS A 388 -19.40 -4.64 29.72
CA LYS A 388 -20.52 -5.49 29.28
C LYS A 388 -21.22 -4.94 28.02
N ASP A 389 -20.45 -4.27 27.17
CA ASP A 389 -20.95 -3.56 26.00
C ASP A 389 -20.92 -4.51 24.78
N PRO A 390 -22.06 -5.01 24.29
CA PRO A 390 -22.10 -5.89 23.12
C PRO A 390 -21.56 -5.22 21.85
N SER A 391 -21.51 -3.87 21.79
CA SER A 391 -20.99 -3.11 20.65
C SER A 391 -19.45 -3.01 20.61
N ALA A 392 -18.75 -3.59 21.60
CA ALA A 392 -17.28 -3.58 21.63
C ALA A 392 -16.64 -4.18 20.37
N PHE A 393 -17.35 -5.05 19.65
CA PHE A 393 -16.85 -5.74 18.45
C PHE A 393 -17.30 -5.11 17.12
N ASP A 394 -18.16 -4.08 17.13
CA ASP A 394 -18.78 -3.54 15.90
C ASP A 394 -17.73 -3.04 14.90
N ASP A 395 -16.66 -2.41 15.40
CA ASP A 395 -15.57 -1.88 14.60
C ASP A 395 -14.45 -2.92 14.33
N LEU A 396 -14.49 -4.09 14.99
CA LEU A 396 -13.46 -5.13 14.85
C LEU A 396 -13.44 -5.68 13.42
N LEU A 397 -14.62 -5.97 12.84
CA LEU A 397 -14.72 -6.46 11.46
C LEU A 397 -14.10 -5.47 10.47
N LEU A 398 -14.42 -4.17 10.62
CA LEU A 398 -13.87 -3.12 9.76
C LEU A 398 -12.35 -3.01 9.91
N SER A 399 -11.82 -3.15 11.14
CA SER A 399 -10.38 -3.14 11.40
C SER A 399 -9.66 -4.34 10.78
N LEU A 400 -10.27 -5.54 10.85
CA LEU A 400 -9.76 -6.75 10.25
C LEU A 400 -9.74 -6.64 8.73
N ILE A 401 -10.84 -6.20 8.12
CA ILE A 401 -10.93 -5.96 6.67
C ILE A 401 -9.83 -4.97 6.24
N THR A 402 -9.69 -3.85 6.96
CA THR A 402 -8.69 -2.81 6.66
C THR A 402 -7.26 -3.33 6.80
N ALA A 403 -7.01 -4.27 7.71
CA ALA A 403 -5.67 -4.80 7.99
C ALA A 403 -5.29 -6.04 7.16
N THR A 404 -6.28 -6.77 6.62
CA THR A 404 -6.06 -8.07 5.93
C THR A 404 -6.44 -8.06 4.46
N LEU A 405 -7.55 -7.41 4.09
CA LEU A 405 -8.08 -7.50 2.74
C LEU A 405 -7.47 -6.40 1.87
N PRO A 406 -6.81 -6.76 0.76
CA PRO A 406 -6.37 -5.76 -0.20
C PRO A 406 -7.60 -5.08 -0.82
N SER A 407 -7.54 -3.76 -1.02
CA SER A 407 -8.58 -3.05 -1.77
C SER A 407 -8.67 -3.60 -3.19
N MET A 408 -9.87 -3.87 -3.68
CA MET A 408 -10.08 -4.23 -5.10
C MET A 408 -10.48 -3.00 -5.94
N VAL A 409 -10.61 -1.84 -5.31
CA VAL A 409 -10.99 -0.60 -5.98
C VAL A 409 -9.73 0.10 -6.50
N PRO A 410 -9.64 0.39 -7.82
CA PRO A 410 -8.53 1.16 -8.36
C PRO A 410 -8.37 2.49 -7.63
N THR A 411 -7.13 2.87 -7.33
CA THR A 411 -6.82 4.09 -6.54
C THR A 411 -7.42 5.34 -7.18
N ALA A 412 -7.48 5.37 -8.52
CA ALA A 412 -8.08 6.46 -9.28
C ALA A 412 -9.59 6.65 -9.03
N VAL A 413 -10.29 5.58 -8.64
CA VAL A 413 -11.74 5.59 -8.39
C VAL A 413 -12.06 6.03 -6.97
N ILE A 414 -11.16 5.81 -6.01
CA ILE A 414 -11.38 6.12 -4.59
C ILE A 414 -11.83 7.59 -4.37
N PRO A 415 -11.15 8.62 -4.91
CA PRO A 415 -11.61 10.00 -4.76
C PRO A 415 -13.03 10.23 -5.26
N ILE A 416 -13.37 9.67 -6.42
CA ILE A 416 -14.70 9.82 -7.04
C ILE A 416 -15.76 9.15 -6.17
N ALA A 417 -15.47 7.93 -5.71
CA ALA A 417 -16.36 7.18 -4.82
C ALA A 417 -16.58 7.92 -3.49
N GLU A 418 -15.52 8.47 -2.88
CA GLU A 418 -15.62 9.24 -1.63
C GLU A 418 -16.43 10.53 -1.82
N MET A 419 -16.23 11.24 -2.94
CA MET A 419 -16.97 12.46 -3.27
C MET A 419 -18.46 12.17 -3.52
N TRP A 420 -18.76 11.09 -4.24
CA TRP A 420 -20.12 10.67 -4.53
C TRP A 420 -20.85 10.16 -3.29
N ALA A 421 -20.22 9.28 -2.50
CA ALA A 421 -20.78 8.74 -1.27
C ALA A 421 -20.78 9.74 -0.11
N ASN A 422 -20.12 10.89 -0.26
CA ASN A 422 -19.88 11.87 0.80
C ASN A 422 -19.29 11.23 2.07
N ARG A 423 -18.46 10.18 1.91
CA ARG A 423 -17.85 9.43 3.01
C ARG A 423 -16.40 9.10 2.68
N SER A 424 -15.52 9.18 3.66
CA SER A 424 -14.16 8.67 3.49
C SER A 424 -14.17 7.14 3.55
N VAL A 425 -13.51 6.50 2.59
CA VAL A 425 -13.31 5.04 2.57
C VAL A 425 -12.40 4.60 3.72
N PHE A 426 -11.45 5.46 4.14
CA PHE A 426 -10.53 5.13 5.24
C PHE A 426 -11.19 5.19 6.62
N THR A 427 -11.99 6.23 6.90
CA THR A 427 -12.57 6.43 8.24
C THR A 427 -14.05 6.07 8.34
N GLY A 428 -14.73 5.82 7.22
CA GLY A 428 -16.20 5.64 7.15
C GLY A 428 -17.01 6.92 7.42
N ARG A 429 -16.33 8.03 7.69
CA ARG A 429 -16.94 9.28 8.16
C ARG A 429 -17.42 10.14 7.02
N ARG A 430 -18.50 10.87 7.28
CA ARG A 430 -19.01 11.86 6.34
C ARG A 430 -17.99 12.97 6.11
N LEU A 431 -17.80 13.36 4.85
CA LEU A 431 -16.92 14.48 4.49
C LEU A 431 -17.63 15.80 4.79
N GLU A 432 -18.84 15.96 4.26
CA GLU A 432 -19.73 17.09 4.48
C GLU A 432 -20.87 16.68 5.43
N PRO A 433 -21.17 17.47 6.48
CA PRO A 433 -22.31 17.21 7.35
C PRO A 433 -23.63 17.56 6.63
N ARG A 434 -24.73 16.91 7.01
CA ARG A 434 -26.06 17.12 6.40
C ARG A 434 -26.53 18.58 6.32
N TYR A 435 -26.10 19.44 7.25
CA TYR A 435 -26.49 20.85 7.21
C TYR A 435 -25.83 21.62 6.06
N MET A 436 -24.67 21.17 5.57
CA MET A 436 -23.96 21.76 4.43
C MET A 436 -24.54 21.30 3.10
N GLU A 437 -25.23 20.15 3.05
CA GLU A 437 -25.86 19.63 1.81
C GLU A 437 -26.90 20.60 1.23
N ARG A 438 -27.49 21.48 2.07
CA ARG A 438 -28.42 22.53 1.63
C ARG A 438 -27.74 23.80 1.12
N VAL A 439 -26.43 23.89 1.24
CA VAL A 439 -25.61 24.99 0.72
C VAL A 439 -25.11 24.58 -0.65
N HIS A 440 -24.92 25.52 -1.58
CA HIS A 440 -24.32 25.19 -2.87
C HIS A 440 -22.91 24.60 -2.71
N PRO A 441 -22.52 23.54 -3.46
CA PRO A 441 -21.28 22.79 -3.27
C PRO A 441 -20.02 23.67 -3.16
N GLN A 442 -19.89 24.70 -3.99
CA GLN A 442 -18.71 25.57 -4.03
C GLN A 442 -18.47 26.37 -2.73
N TYR A 443 -19.48 26.50 -1.87
CA TYR A 443 -19.37 27.21 -0.58
C TYR A 443 -19.25 26.26 0.62
N ARG A 444 -19.32 24.94 0.42
CA ARG A 444 -19.20 23.95 1.51
C ARG A 444 -17.72 23.79 1.89
N ALA A 445 -17.25 24.63 2.81
CA ALA A 445 -15.87 24.64 3.31
C ALA A 445 -15.82 24.63 4.85
N TYR A 446 -14.83 23.95 5.42
CA TYR A 446 -14.46 24.12 6.82
C TYR A 446 -13.48 25.29 6.99
N PRO A 447 -13.32 25.84 8.21
CA PRO A 447 -12.30 26.85 8.48
C PRO A 447 -10.86 26.43 8.11
N HIS A 448 -10.59 25.12 8.11
CA HIS A 448 -9.29 24.53 7.82
C HIS A 448 -9.16 23.91 6.41
N THR A 449 -10.17 24.06 5.56
CA THR A 449 -10.12 23.65 4.15
C THR A 449 -9.15 24.57 3.41
N SER A 450 -8.29 23.99 2.54
CA SER A 450 -7.26 24.77 1.84
C SER A 450 -7.86 25.86 0.96
N GLU A 451 -7.16 27.00 0.86
CA GLU A 451 -7.56 28.10 -0.03
C GLU A 451 -7.46 27.69 -1.49
N PHE A 452 -6.52 26.81 -1.81
CA PHE A 452 -6.42 26.17 -3.12
C PHE A 452 -7.74 25.47 -3.52
N SER A 453 -8.26 24.59 -2.65
CA SER A 453 -9.50 23.85 -2.93
C SER A 453 -10.74 24.75 -2.98
N LYS A 454 -10.78 25.83 -2.18
CA LYS A 454 -11.84 26.84 -2.28
C LYS A 454 -11.85 27.51 -3.66
N LYS A 455 -10.69 28.00 -4.12
CA LYS A 455 -10.56 28.64 -5.44
C LYS A 455 -10.82 27.66 -6.58
N MET A 456 -10.34 26.43 -6.46
CA MET A 456 -10.55 25.39 -7.46
C MET A 456 -12.02 25.00 -7.58
N ALA A 457 -12.74 24.81 -6.47
CA ALA A 457 -14.17 24.52 -6.49
C ALA A 457 -14.96 25.65 -7.16
N GLN A 458 -14.61 26.91 -6.88
CA GLN A 458 -15.24 28.06 -7.53
C GLN A 458 -14.94 28.09 -9.04
N ALA A 459 -13.72 27.78 -9.46
CA ALA A 459 -13.35 27.72 -10.87
C ALA A 459 -14.08 26.60 -11.62
N ILE A 460 -14.11 25.39 -11.04
CA ILE A 460 -14.86 24.25 -11.58
C ILE A 460 -16.35 24.61 -11.71
N TRP A 461 -16.93 25.23 -10.68
CA TRP A 461 -18.31 25.68 -10.73
C TRP A 461 -18.54 26.65 -11.89
N LYS A 462 -17.72 27.71 -12.03
CA LYS A 462 -17.83 28.69 -13.13
C LYS A 462 -17.79 28.04 -14.52
N ILE A 463 -16.91 27.05 -14.71
CA ILE A 463 -16.76 26.34 -16.00
C ILE A 463 -17.92 25.36 -16.23
N SER A 464 -18.48 24.79 -15.16
CA SER A 464 -19.56 23.80 -15.26
C SER A 464 -20.92 24.39 -15.62
N ILE A 465 -21.19 25.65 -15.27
CA ILE A 465 -22.49 26.32 -15.50
C ILE A 465 -22.83 26.29 -17.00
N GLY A 466 -23.99 25.72 -17.34
CA GLY A 466 -24.50 25.68 -18.72
C GLY A 466 -23.84 24.64 -19.63
N THR A 467 -22.94 23.80 -19.10
CA THR A 467 -22.26 22.74 -19.88
C THR A 467 -22.82 21.34 -19.57
N ALA A 468 -22.44 20.36 -20.39
CA ALA A 468 -22.75 18.94 -20.14
C ALA A 468 -22.21 18.43 -18.79
N LEU A 469 -21.18 19.07 -18.24
CA LEU A 469 -20.61 18.72 -16.92
C LEU A 469 -21.61 18.96 -15.78
N GLN A 470 -22.52 19.92 -15.91
CA GLN A 470 -23.58 20.15 -14.92
C GLN A 470 -24.54 18.95 -14.81
N LYS A 471 -24.69 18.17 -15.88
CA LYS A 471 -25.57 16.97 -15.91
C LYS A 471 -24.95 15.76 -15.21
N ILE A 472 -23.65 15.78 -14.91
CA ILE A 472 -22.92 14.64 -14.32
C ILE A 472 -23.24 14.46 -12.82
N ASN A 473 -23.99 15.38 -12.20
CA ASN A 473 -24.40 15.34 -10.77
C ASN A 473 -23.26 15.06 -9.77
N LEU A 474 -22.01 15.30 -10.18
CA LEU A 474 -20.85 15.18 -9.31
C LEU A 474 -20.72 16.51 -8.55
N GLU A 475 -21.26 16.55 -7.33
CA GLU A 475 -21.14 17.72 -6.47
C GLU A 475 -19.68 17.90 -6.02
N VAL A 476 -18.98 18.87 -6.62
CA VAL A 476 -17.61 19.22 -6.27
C VAL A 476 -17.63 20.39 -5.28
N SER A 477 -17.23 20.12 -4.03
CA SER A 477 -17.03 21.14 -2.99
C SER A 477 -15.55 21.31 -2.62
N PRO A 478 -15.18 22.43 -1.95
CA PRO A 478 -13.86 22.60 -1.38
C PRO A 478 -13.44 21.45 -0.44
N ILE A 479 -14.36 20.95 0.40
CA ILE A 479 -14.10 19.82 1.32
C ILE A 479 -13.79 18.54 0.54
N LYS A 480 -14.61 18.23 -0.46
CA LYS A 480 -14.48 17.05 -1.31
C LYS A 480 -13.20 17.08 -2.15
N LEU A 481 -12.79 18.26 -2.65
CA LEU A 481 -11.52 18.44 -3.36
C LEU A 481 -10.30 18.22 -2.45
N ASP A 482 -10.29 18.78 -1.25
CA ASP A 482 -9.23 18.53 -0.27
C ASP A 482 -9.09 17.05 0.06
N GLN A 483 -10.23 16.35 0.18
CA GLN A 483 -10.24 14.91 0.37
C GLN A 483 -9.74 14.17 -0.87
N ALA A 484 -10.16 14.54 -2.08
CA ALA A 484 -9.71 13.91 -3.32
C ALA A 484 -8.19 14.01 -3.51
N ILE A 485 -7.61 15.17 -3.18
CA ILE A 485 -6.16 15.38 -3.18
C ILE A 485 -5.50 14.45 -2.17
N PHE A 486 -6.03 14.39 -0.94
CA PHE A 486 -5.52 13.50 0.10
C PHE A 486 -5.61 12.02 -0.30
N SER A 487 -6.72 11.57 -0.89
CA SER A 487 -6.92 10.17 -1.29
C SER A 487 -6.07 9.78 -2.51
N THR A 488 -5.67 10.75 -3.33
CA THR A 488 -4.81 10.52 -4.50
C THR A 488 -3.31 10.59 -4.16
N THR A 489 -2.92 11.40 -3.19
CA THR A 489 -1.52 11.75 -2.95
C THR A 489 -1.06 11.57 -1.50
N GLY A 490 -1.94 11.12 -0.62
CA GLY A 490 -1.67 10.94 0.80
C GLY A 490 -1.40 12.25 1.53
N GLY A 491 -0.57 12.17 2.58
CA GLY A 491 -0.23 13.31 3.44
C GLY A 491 0.52 14.43 2.71
N LEU A 492 1.28 14.10 1.66
CA LEU A 492 2.07 15.08 0.90
C LEU A 492 1.19 16.09 0.17
N GLY A 493 0.18 15.67 -0.59
CA GLY A 493 -0.65 16.64 -1.32
C GLY A 493 -1.39 17.58 -0.37
N ARG A 494 -1.85 17.07 0.77
CA ARG A 494 -2.44 17.91 1.83
C ARG A 494 -1.44 18.91 2.39
N ALA A 495 -0.17 18.57 2.51
CA ALA A 495 0.87 19.51 2.92
C ALA A 495 1.14 20.55 1.81
N LEU A 496 1.26 20.13 0.56
CA LEU A 496 1.54 21.00 -0.59
C LEU A 496 0.43 22.03 -0.82
N VAL A 497 -0.84 21.65 -0.75
CA VAL A 497 -1.95 22.61 -0.95
C VAL A 497 -2.05 23.64 0.18
N LYS A 498 -1.48 23.34 1.35
CA LYS A 498 -1.47 24.25 2.50
C LYS A 498 -0.31 25.24 2.49
N VAL A 499 0.76 24.96 1.75
CA VAL A 499 1.92 25.88 1.63
C VAL A 499 1.51 27.26 1.11
N PRO A 500 0.71 27.39 0.04
CA PRO A 500 0.32 28.70 -0.47
C PRO A 500 -0.84 29.35 0.32
N ASP A 501 -1.46 28.66 1.29
CA ASP A 501 -2.63 29.20 2.01
C ASP A 501 -2.40 30.60 2.61
N PRO A 502 -1.27 30.91 3.29
CA PRO A 502 -1.04 32.26 3.81
C PRO A 502 -1.00 33.36 2.73
N LEU A 503 -0.58 33.02 1.51
CA LEU A 503 -0.50 33.93 0.37
C LEU A 503 -1.85 34.05 -0.38
N LEU A 504 -2.63 32.97 -0.38
CA LEU A 504 -3.90 32.88 -1.09
C LEU A 504 -5.10 33.36 -0.26
N ARG A 505 -4.91 33.50 1.06
CA ARG A 505 -5.94 33.88 2.03
C ARG A 505 -6.36 35.34 1.84
N GLU A 506 -7.66 35.55 1.74
CA GLU A 506 -8.23 36.89 1.64
C GLU A 506 -8.01 37.69 2.93
N LYS A 507 -7.71 38.99 2.79
CA LYS A 507 -7.60 39.91 3.92
C LYS A 507 -8.93 39.91 4.71
N GLY A 508 -8.88 39.57 6.00
CA GLY A 508 -10.05 39.48 6.88
C GLY A 508 -10.59 38.08 7.17
N ALA A 509 -9.96 37.02 6.64
CA ALA A 509 -10.39 35.64 6.91
C ALA A 509 -10.13 35.19 8.38
N PRO A 510 -11.06 34.48 9.05
CA PRO A 510 -11.00 34.17 10.50
C PRO A 510 -9.77 33.37 10.90
N GLU A 511 -8.96 33.86 11.85
CA GLU A 511 -7.66 33.26 12.23
C GLU A 511 -7.74 31.75 12.45
N PRO A 512 -6.72 30.98 11.98
CA PRO A 512 -6.69 29.55 12.22
C PRO A 512 -6.56 29.26 13.72
N PRO A 513 -7.09 28.12 14.21
CA PRO A 513 -7.00 27.76 15.62
C PRO A 513 -5.54 27.64 16.09
N SER A 514 -5.32 27.86 17.39
CA SER A 514 -4.02 27.76 18.04
C SER A 514 -3.33 26.43 17.72
N ARG A 515 -2.04 26.48 17.34
CA ARG A 515 -1.27 25.30 16.97
C ARG A 515 -0.98 24.44 18.20
N THR A 516 -1.26 23.14 18.08
CA THR A 516 -0.86 22.10 19.04
C THR A 516 0.35 21.33 18.51
N LEU A 517 0.98 20.47 19.33
CA LEU A 517 2.02 19.54 18.81
C LEU A 517 1.50 18.67 17.66
N ALA A 518 0.19 18.40 17.64
CA ALA A 518 -0.47 17.66 16.57
C ALA A 518 -0.62 18.45 15.26
N ASP A 519 -0.24 19.73 15.24
CA ASP A 519 -0.21 20.59 14.05
C ASP A 519 1.20 20.78 13.50
N ILE A 520 2.25 20.42 14.27
CA ILE A 520 3.64 20.52 13.83
C ILE A 520 3.96 19.29 12.95
N PRO A 521 4.43 19.47 11.70
CA PRO A 521 4.93 18.37 10.89
C PRO A 521 5.95 17.53 11.66
N VAL A 522 6.04 16.23 11.38
CA VAL A 522 6.85 15.26 12.16
C VAL A 522 6.28 14.99 13.56
N LEU A 523 6.12 15.98 14.43
CA LEU A 523 5.66 15.76 15.81
C LEU A 523 4.19 15.31 15.89
N ARG A 524 3.36 15.71 14.91
CA ARG A 524 1.99 15.19 14.76
C ARG A 524 1.92 13.68 14.58
N ALA A 525 3.03 13.05 14.21
CA ALA A 525 3.14 11.61 14.12
C ALA A 525 3.09 10.95 15.51
N PHE A 526 3.37 11.66 16.60
CA PHE A 526 3.28 11.10 17.94
C PHE A 526 2.23 11.80 18.80
N ALA A 527 1.92 13.06 18.50
CA ALA A 527 0.96 13.82 19.28
C ALA A 527 -0.50 13.50 18.94
N THR A 528 -1.34 13.51 19.96
CA THR A 528 -2.79 13.51 19.87
C THR A 528 -3.34 14.93 19.88
N ARG A 529 -4.20 15.26 18.91
CA ARG A 529 -4.94 16.53 18.89
C ARG A 529 -6.13 16.42 19.82
N TRP A 530 -6.22 17.34 20.78
CA TRP A 530 -7.36 17.47 21.67
C TRP A 530 -7.63 18.95 21.99
N PRO A 531 -8.90 19.40 22.01
CA PRO A 531 -10.11 18.69 21.57
C PRO A 531 -10.08 18.37 20.06
N THR A 532 -10.85 17.37 19.63
CA THR A 532 -10.87 16.92 18.24
C THR A 532 -12.29 16.87 17.69
N GLY A 533 -12.50 17.42 16.49
CA GLY A 533 -13.77 17.26 15.75
C GLY A 533 -14.02 15.83 15.27
N GLN A 534 -13.05 14.95 15.51
CA GLN A 534 -13.08 13.53 15.17
C GLN A 534 -13.44 12.63 16.37
N ALA A 535 -13.99 13.18 17.44
CA ALA A 535 -14.31 12.42 18.65
C ALA A 535 -15.37 11.33 18.37
N GLN A 536 -15.29 10.21 19.10
CA GLN A 536 -16.20 9.07 18.90
C GLN A 536 -17.65 9.41 19.26
N SER A 537 -17.89 10.22 20.29
CA SER A 537 -19.22 10.72 20.65
C SER A 537 -19.87 11.53 19.53
N ILE A 538 -19.10 12.38 18.84
CA ILE A 538 -19.59 13.17 17.69
C ILE A 538 -20.05 12.23 16.57
N GLN A 539 -19.27 11.18 16.29
CA GLN A 539 -19.60 10.19 15.27
C GLN A 539 -20.87 9.42 15.66
N LYS A 540 -20.91 8.82 16.86
CA LYS A 540 -22.08 8.09 17.38
C LYS A 540 -23.34 8.95 17.38
N PHE A 541 -23.21 10.24 17.75
CA PHE A 541 -24.32 11.19 17.71
C PHE A 541 -24.89 11.36 16.29
N TYR A 542 -24.03 11.58 15.29
CA TYR A 542 -24.49 11.80 13.92
C TYR A 542 -25.00 10.52 13.26
N ASP A 543 -24.38 9.38 13.53
CA ASP A 543 -24.84 8.08 13.01
C ASP A 543 -26.21 7.71 13.57
N ARG A 544 -26.41 7.86 14.89
CA ARG A 544 -27.71 7.61 15.53
C ARG A 544 -28.78 8.58 15.07
N LEU A 545 -28.44 9.87 14.92
CA LEU A 545 -29.37 10.86 14.35
C LEU A 545 -29.76 10.47 12.91
N GLU A 546 -28.81 10.03 12.10
CA GLU A 546 -29.05 9.59 10.74
C GLU A 546 -29.94 8.35 10.67
N GLU A 547 -29.67 7.35 11.51
CA GLU A 547 -30.45 6.12 11.62
C GLU A 547 -31.93 6.43 11.91
N LEU A 548 -32.19 7.22 12.97
CA LEU A 548 -33.55 7.59 13.37
C LEU A 548 -34.24 8.50 12.34
N GLU A 549 -33.52 9.43 11.71
CA GLU A 549 -34.08 10.26 10.63
C GLU A 549 -34.44 9.42 9.39
N THR A 550 -33.64 8.42 9.07
CA THR A 550 -33.90 7.49 7.96
C THR A 550 -35.14 6.66 8.26
N LYS A 551 -35.23 6.09 9.47
CA LYS A 551 -36.39 5.32 9.95
C LYS A 551 -37.70 6.10 9.81
N VAL A 552 -37.74 7.34 10.32
CA VAL A 552 -38.90 8.23 10.16
C VAL A 552 -39.22 8.54 8.71
N SER A 553 -38.19 8.77 7.90
CA SER A 553 -38.39 9.12 6.49
C SER A 553 -38.98 7.95 5.71
N SER A 554 -38.53 6.72 6.00
CA SER A 554 -39.07 5.48 5.42
C SER A 554 -40.52 5.25 5.85
N PHE A 555 -40.84 5.40 7.14
CA PHE A 555 -42.21 5.27 7.64
C PHE A 555 -43.16 6.30 7.00
N ARG A 556 -42.73 7.57 6.91
CA ARG A 556 -43.49 8.63 6.23
C ARG A 556 -43.65 8.36 4.74
N TYR A 557 -42.65 7.75 4.11
CA TYR A 557 -42.70 7.39 2.70
C TYR A 557 -43.74 6.31 2.43
N GLU A 558 -43.77 5.25 3.24
CA GLU A 558 -44.79 4.19 3.16
C GLU A 558 -46.19 4.76 3.36
N GLY A 559 -46.41 5.58 4.40
CA GLY A 559 -47.70 6.22 4.63
C GLY A 559 -48.14 7.17 3.52
N LYS A 560 -47.19 7.85 2.85
CA LYS A 560 -47.48 8.75 1.72
C LYS A 560 -47.68 8.02 0.40
N TYR A 561 -47.08 6.85 0.23
CA TYR A 561 -47.13 6.05 -1.00
C TYR A 561 -47.43 4.58 -0.70
N PRO A 562 -48.68 4.27 -0.27
CA PRO A 562 -49.06 2.90 0.09
C PRO A 562 -48.84 1.94 -1.10
N GLY A 563 -48.24 0.78 -0.82
CA GLY A 563 -47.96 -0.27 -1.81
C GLY A 563 -46.62 -0.16 -2.55
N ARG A 564 -45.84 0.93 -2.38
CA ARG A 564 -44.49 1.05 -2.95
C ARG A 564 -43.37 0.55 -2.02
N ALA A 565 -43.66 0.50 -0.73
CA ALA A 565 -42.82 -0.06 0.32
C ALA A 565 -43.75 -0.71 1.35
N THR A 566 -43.32 -1.82 1.95
CA THR A 566 -44.09 -2.54 2.97
C THR A 566 -43.20 -2.83 4.17
N GLY A 567 -43.71 -2.54 5.37
CA GLY A 567 -43.05 -2.91 6.63
C GLY A 567 -41.91 -1.97 7.05
N ALA A 568 -41.96 -0.69 6.67
CA ALA A 568 -41.03 0.30 7.21
C ALA A 568 -41.29 0.46 8.72
N PRO A 569 -40.26 0.25 9.57
CA PRO A 569 -40.47 0.29 11.01
C PRO A 569 -40.70 1.73 11.47
N ASP A 570 -41.79 1.97 12.19
CA ASP A 570 -42.01 3.26 12.87
C ASP A 570 -41.05 3.43 14.06
N LEU A 571 -40.88 4.67 14.51
CA LEU A 571 -40.18 4.94 15.76
C LEU A 571 -41.00 4.42 16.94
N THR A 572 -40.32 3.75 17.86
CA THR A 572 -40.86 3.55 19.20
C THR A 572 -41.02 4.90 19.92
N PRO A 573 -41.88 5.01 20.95
CA PRO A 573 -42.00 6.25 21.73
C PRO A 573 -40.67 6.72 22.34
N GLN A 574 -39.80 5.77 22.70
CA GLN A 574 -38.46 6.06 23.21
C GLN A 574 -37.57 6.67 22.12
N GLU A 575 -37.55 6.08 20.93
CA GLU A 575 -36.78 6.59 19.79
C GLU A 575 -37.29 7.95 19.30
N ASP A 576 -38.60 8.23 19.34
CA ASP A 576 -39.14 9.56 19.00
C ASP A 576 -38.70 10.63 20.01
N ALA A 577 -38.74 10.31 21.30
CA ALA A 577 -38.21 11.20 22.33
C ALA A 577 -36.69 11.43 22.17
N GLU A 578 -35.94 10.37 21.85
CA GLU A 578 -34.52 10.42 21.54
C GLU A 578 -34.24 11.31 20.33
N LEU A 579 -34.93 11.09 19.20
CA LEU A 579 -34.77 11.87 17.98
C LEU A 579 -35.04 13.36 18.22
N LYS A 580 -36.07 13.71 18.99
CA LYS A 580 -36.35 15.11 19.38
C LYS A 580 -35.18 15.72 20.16
N ARG A 581 -34.59 14.98 21.10
CA ARG A 581 -33.40 15.41 21.85
C ARG A 581 -32.19 15.59 20.93
N LEU A 582 -31.91 14.63 20.06
CA LEU A 582 -30.80 14.68 19.10
C LEU A 582 -30.95 15.87 18.13
N ARG A 583 -32.16 16.12 17.61
CA ARG A 583 -32.44 17.30 16.76
C ARG A 583 -32.20 18.61 17.50
N LYS A 584 -32.61 18.72 18.77
CA LYS A 584 -32.37 19.90 19.60
C LYS A 584 -30.87 20.11 19.84
N ALA A 585 -30.14 19.04 20.17
CA ALA A 585 -28.69 19.08 20.34
C ALA A 585 -27.97 19.48 19.05
N ASN A 586 -28.35 18.90 17.91
CA ASN A 586 -27.80 19.26 16.60
C ASN A 586 -28.04 20.74 16.29
N LYS A 587 -29.25 21.26 16.55
CA LYS A 587 -29.55 22.69 16.39
C LYS A 587 -28.67 23.59 17.26
N ARG A 588 -28.37 23.18 18.50
CA ARG A 588 -27.48 23.91 19.41
C ARG A 588 -26.03 23.88 18.92
N MET A 589 -25.52 22.71 18.54
CA MET A 589 -24.16 22.56 17.99
C MET A 589 -23.98 23.39 16.70
N ARG A 590 -25.00 23.43 15.84
CA ARG A 590 -24.98 24.27 14.63
C ARG A 590 -24.84 25.75 14.94
N ARG A 591 -25.50 26.25 16.00
CA ARG A 591 -25.36 27.65 16.43
C ARG A 591 -23.97 27.95 16.98
N LEU A 592 -23.39 27.00 17.73
CA LEU A 592 -22.03 27.14 18.27
C LEU A 592 -20.96 27.11 17.17
N ASN A 593 -21.17 26.36 16.09
CA ASN A 593 -20.23 26.33 14.96
C ASN A 593 -20.36 27.54 14.00
N GLN A 594 -21.39 28.38 14.18
CA GLN A 594 -21.62 29.60 13.41
C GLN A 594 -21.12 30.85 14.14
N ALA A 595 -20.92 30.77 15.45
CA ALA A 595 -20.28 31.78 16.29
C ALA A 595 -18.76 31.52 16.33
#